data_AF-A0A7V1V0Z4-F1
#
_entry.id   AF-A0A7V1V0Z4-F1
#
_cell.length_a   1.000
_cell.length_b   1.000
_cell.length_c   1.000
_cell.angle_alpha   90.00
_cell.angle_beta   90.00
_cell.angle_gamma   90.00
#
_symmetry.space_group_name_H-M   'P 1'
#
loop_
_entity.id
_entity.type
_entity.pdbx_description
1 polymer ?
#
loop_
_entity_poly.entity_id
_entity_poly.type
_entity_poly.pdbx_seq_one_letter_code
_entity_poly.pdbx_strand_id
1 'polypeptide(L)'
;MVVRLDRPRPGSVTEAQANSHPIDFAEQDLAVLLRSVAVQKALDFFRYYFLRQDPKPERAFLDEDVAMLAPHLRTGLAAARPEESVVFVLSRARGEGVSEVTSGAVFVRGERLCVLLANWRVPVTTSRKMHRARERPLVSLGEPDFTIVPGPHHTVLGPQDPGFPAWAAGAKGVTVAYRPMLAASPGPPGPSGAQTPATQPPSAAAPPSSLDAKLRQLKVWKEQGLITEQEHQEQKRKLLESF
;
A
#
# COMPACT_ATOMS: atom_id res chain seq x y z
N MET A 1 13.67 -5.79 -13.02
CA MET A 1 13.28 -4.63 -12.17
C MET A 1 13.72 -3.35 -12.86
N VAL A 2 12.99 -2.26 -12.68
CA VAL A 2 13.38 -0.91 -13.14
C VAL A 2 13.26 0.05 -11.95
N VAL A 3 14.31 0.80 -11.65
CA VAL A 3 14.28 1.91 -10.69
C VAL A 3 14.82 3.14 -11.41
N ARG A 4 14.09 4.25 -11.35
CA ARG A 4 14.48 5.50 -12.02
C ARG A 4 14.08 6.71 -11.19
N LEU A 5 14.81 7.81 -11.37
CA LEU A 5 14.38 9.11 -10.90
C LEU A 5 13.31 9.66 -11.84
N ASP A 6 12.21 10.12 -11.28
CA ASP A 6 11.10 10.70 -12.04
C ASP A 6 10.84 12.10 -11.51
N ARG A 7 10.82 13.06 -12.43
CA ARG A 7 10.41 14.44 -12.17
C ARG A 7 8.92 14.56 -12.47
N PRO A 8 8.10 15.05 -11.53
CA PRO A 8 6.72 15.35 -11.84
C PRO A 8 6.66 16.40 -12.96
N ARG A 9 5.79 16.16 -13.95
CA ARG A 9 5.67 17.05 -15.11
C ARG A 9 5.20 18.45 -14.65
N PRO A 10 5.81 19.53 -15.16
CA PRO A 10 5.38 20.89 -14.86
C PRO A 10 3.94 21.09 -15.37
N GLY A 11 3.02 21.46 -14.48
CA GLY A 11 1.59 21.61 -14.78
C GLY A 11 0.63 20.96 -13.76
N SER A 12 1.14 20.15 -12.83
CA SER A 12 0.38 19.59 -11.69
C SER A 12 0.91 20.07 -10.33
N VAL A 13 1.66 21.18 -10.34
CA VAL A 13 2.33 21.75 -9.18
C VAL A 13 1.41 22.82 -8.58
N THR A 14 0.52 22.43 -7.68
CA THR A 14 0.17 23.33 -6.57
C THR A 14 1.38 23.28 -5.66
N GLU A 15 2.24 24.31 -5.68
CA GLU A 15 3.47 24.46 -4.85
C GLU A 15 3.82 23.21 -4.05
N ALA A 16 4.33 22.20 -4.78
CA ALA A 16 4.51 20.88 -4.20
C ALA A 16 5.63 21.00 -3.18
N GLN A 17 5.28 20.85 -1.91
CA GLN A 17 6.18 20.79 -0.77
C GLN A 17 7.46 20.04 -1.16
N ALA A 18 8.57 20.77 -1.25
CA ALA A 18 9.83 20.22 -1.75
C ALA A 18 10.22 18.99 -0.93
N ASN A 19 10.65 17.93 -1.61
CA ASN A 19 11.12 16.72 -0.95
C ASN A 19 12.43 17.01 -0.22
N SER A 20 12.66 16.35 0.90
CA SER A 20 13.86 16.52 1.73
C SER A 20 15.02 15.65 1.22
N HIS A 21 15.24 15.71 -0.09
CA HIS A 21 16.34 15.04 -0.79
C HIS A 21 17.41 16.07 -1.21
N PRO A 22 18.68 15.66 -1.35
CA PRO A 22 19.21 14.30 -1.21
C PRO A 22 19.28 13.82 0.25
N ILE A 23 19.13 12.51 0.46
CA ILE A 23 19.25 11.88 1.78
C ILE A 23 19.96 10.53 1.65
N ASP A 24 20.94 10.26 2.50
CA ASP A 24 21.61 8.96 2.57
C ASP A 24 20.99 8.12 3.68
N PHE A 25 20.35 7.02 3.31
CA PHE A 25 19.83 6.02 4.23
C PHE A 25 20.75 4.80 4.23
N ALA A 26 20.91 4.14 5.37
CA ALA A 26 21.48 2.80 5.38
C ALA A 26 20.54 1.82 4.65
N GLU A 27 21.11 0.84 3.96
CA GLU A 27 20.32 -0.17 3.24
C GLU A 27 19.47 -1.01 4.19
N GLN A 28 20.01 -1.31 5.37
CA GLN A 28 19.31 -2.05 6.42
C GLN A 28 18.11 -1.25 6.93
N ASP A 29 18.27 0.06 7.12
CA ASP A 29 17.18 0.94 7.55
C ASP A 29 16.07 0.94 6.50
N LEU A 30 16.42 1.15 5.23
CA LEU A 30 15.45 1.14 4.15
C LEU A 30 14.71 -0.21 4.05
N ALA A 31 15.42 -1.32 4.26
CA ALA A 31 14.81 -2.64 4.30
C ALA A 31 13.81 -2.80 5.47
N VAL A 32 14.12 -2.28 6.66
CA VAL A 32 13.19 -2.24 7.80
C VAL A 32 11.97 -1.38 7.45
N LEU A 33 12.18 -0.21 6.85
CA LEU A 33 11.08 0.68 6.45
C LEU A 33 10.14 0.00 5.46
N LEU A 34 10.66 -0.62 4.40
CA LEU A 34 9.86 -1.30 3.38
C LEU A 34 9.11 -2.53 3.93
N ARG A 35 9.75 -3.32 4.80
CA ARG A 35 9.12 -4.50 5.43
C ARG A 35 7.96 -4.15 6.35
N SER A 36 7.97 -2.93 6.92
CA SER A 36 6.88 -2.47 7.79
C SER A 36 5.59 -2.21 7.01
N VAL A 37 5.68 -1.90 5.72
CA VAL A 37 4.52 -1.53 4.91
C VAL A 37 3.65 -2.77 4.67
N ALA A 38 2.41 -2.70 5.12
CA ALA A 38 1.41 -3.74 4.96
C ALA A 38 0.25 -3.27 4.08
N VAL A 39 -0.34 -4.21 3.36
CA VAL A 39 -1.50 -4.02 2.50
C VAL A 39 -2.50 -5.14 2.74
N GLN A 40 -3.74 -4.91 2.35
CA GLN A 40 -4.82 -5.87 2.47
C GLN A 40 -5.63 -5.85 1.18
N LYS A 41 -6.03 -7.03 0.70
CA LYS A 41 -6.88 -7.13 -0.49
C LYS A 41 -8.30 -6.69 -0.14
N ALA A 42 -8.95 -6.01 -1.07
CA ALA A 42 -10.36 -5.63 -0.99
C ALA A 42 -11.25 -6.88 -0.82
N LEU A 43 -10.86 -8.01 -1.43
CA LEU A 43 -11.57 -9.29 -1.25
C LEU A 43 -11.49 -9.81 0.19
N ASP A 44 -10.39 -9.59 0.91
CA ASP A 44 -10.31 -9.97 2.33
C ASP A 44 -11.25 -9.11 3.18
N PHE A 45 -11.39 -7.82 2.85
CA PHE A 45 -12.38 -6.96 3.49
C PHE A 45 -13.83 -7.44 3.24
N PHE A 46 -14.14 -7.88 2.02
CA PHE A 46 -15.42 -8.52 1.69
C PHE A 46 -15.63 -9.80 2.52
N ARG A 47 -14.62 -10.68 2.59
CA ARG A 47 -14.70 -11.93 3.37
C ARG A 47 -14.88 -11.67 4.87
N TYR A 48 -14.25 -10.65 5.42
CA TYR A 48 -14.48 -10.26 6.81
C TYR A 48 -15.91 -9.80 7.06
N TYR A 49 -16.41 -8.90 6.21
CA TYR A 49 -17.73 -8.31 6.44
C TYR A 49 -18.87 -9.31 6.25
N PHE A 50 -18.73 -10.22 5.28
CA PHE A 50 -19.81 -11.15 4.90
C PHE A 50 -19.61 -12.59 5.38
N LEU A 51 -18.38 -13.10 5.38
CA LEU A 51 -18.08 -14.47 5.80
C LEU A 51 -17.53 -14.54 7.24
N ARG A 52 -17.40 -13.40 7.94
CA ARG A 52 -16.77 -13.30 9.28
C ARG A 52 -15.38 -13.93 9.35
N GLN A 53 -14.65 -13.90 8.23
CA GLN A 53 -13.28 -14.40 8.16
C GLN A 53 -12.30 -13.26 8.44
N ASP A 54 -11.42 -13.44 9.42
CA ASP A 54 -10.49 -12.38 9.83
C ASP A 54 -9.56 -12.01 8.66
N PRO A 55 -9.51 -10.72 8.27
CA PRO A 55 -8.81 -10.31 7.07
C PRO A 55 -7.33 -10.18 7.42
N LYS A 56 -6.47 -10.94 6.75
CA LYS A 56 -5.05 -11.01 7.10
C LYS A 56 -4.25 -9.96 6.32
N PRO A 57 -3.62 -8.97 6.99
CA PRO A 57 -2.70 -8.06 6.31
C PRO A 57 -1.51 -8.84 5.74
N GLU A 58 -1.13 -8.51 4.50
CA GLU A 58 0.06 -9.03 3.84
C GLU A 58 1.13 -7.93 3.77
N ARG A 59 2.41 -8.32 3.78
CA ARG A 59 3.49 -7.36 3.54
C ARG A 59 3.40 -6.86 2.10
N ALA A 60 3.54 -5.55 1.91
CA ALA A 60 3.52 -4.93 0.58
C ALA A 60 4.65 -5.44 -0.32
N PHE A 61 5.81 -5.72 0.28
CA PHE A 61 6.99 -6.24 -0.38
C PHE A 61 7.43 -7.55 0.28
N LEU A 62 7.84 -8.54 -0.52
CA LEU A 62 8.48 -9.75 -0.02
C LEU A 62 9.93 -9.48 0.39
N ASP A 63 10.53 -10.35 1.19
CA ASP A 63 11.91 -10.17 1.66
C ASP A 63 12.92 -10.14 0.50
N GLU A 64 12.67 -10.94 -0.55
CA GLU A 64 13.45 -10.94 -1.78
C GLU A 64 13.29 -9.63 -2.58
N ASP A 65 12.08 -9.08 -2.64
CA ASP A 65 11.81 -7.80 -3.29
C ASP A 65 12.51 -6.66 -2.52
N VAL A 66 12.46 -6.70 -1.19
CA VAL A 66 13.13 -5.72 -0.33
C VAL A 66 14.64 -5.77 -0.50
N ALA A 67 15.24 -6.97 -0.52
CA ALA A 67 16.68 -7.14 -0.73
C ALA A 67 17.15 -6.58 -2.09
N MET A 68 16.31 -6.70 -3.14
CA MET A 68 16.61 -6.09 -4.44
C MET A 68 16.37 -4.57 -4.45
N LEU A 69 15.27 -4.11 -3.84
CA LEU A 69 14.79 -2.73 -3.96
C LEU A 69 15.58 -1.77 -3.07
N ALA A 70 15.93 -2.17 -1.85
CA ALA A 70 16.63 -1.31 -0.87
C ALA A 70 17.91 -0.64 -1.40
N PRO A 71 18.89 -1.33 -2.00
CA PRO A 71 20.12 -0.69 -2.50
C PRO A 71 19.86 0.29 -3.66
N HIS A 72 18.89 -0.02 -4.52
CA HIS A 72 18.51 0.84 -5.64
C HIS A 72 17.77 2.10 -5.18
N LEU A 73 16.87 1.96 -4.21
CA LEU A 73 16.19 3.10 -3.63
C LEU A 73 17.14 3.98 -2.82
N ARG A 74 18.08 3.40 -2.06
CA ARG A 74 19.14 4.17 -1.38
C ARG A 74 19.89 5.05 -2.39
N THR A 75 20.40 4.44 -3.46
CA THR A 75 21.12 5.14 -4.52
C THR A 75 20.25 6.23 -5.15
N GLY A 76 18.97 5.94 -5.40
CA GLY A 76 18.01 6.90 -5.91
C GLY A 76 17.77 8.08 -4.97
N LEU A 77 17.51 7.83 -3.68
CA LEU A 77 17.20 8.87 -2.70
C LEU A 77 18.42 9.75 -2.37
N ALA A 78 19.63 9.19 -2.46
CA ALA A 78 20.88 9.92 -2.31
C ALA A 78 21.18 10.82 -3.51
N ALA A 79 20.74 10.44 -4.72
CA ALA A 79 20.92 11.22 -5.95
C ALA A 79 19.74 12.16 -6.28
N ALA A 80 18.57 11.93 -5.68
CA ALA A 80 17.35 12.68 -5.95
C ALA A 80 17.47 14.13 -5.51
N ARG A 81 16.95 15.04 -6.35
CA ARG A 81 16.74 16.45 -6.02
C ARG A 81 15.44 16.66 -5.24
N PRO A 82 15.25 17.82 -4.59
CA PRO A 82 14.01 18.14 -3.89
C PRO A 82 12.74 18.03 -4.75
N GLU A 83 12.84 18.18 -6.06
CA GLU A 83 11.71 18.07 -6.99
C GLU A 83 11.51 16.63 -7.51
N GLU A 84 12.45 15.73 -7.25
CA GLU A 84 12.48 14.38 -7.79
C GLU A 84 11.91 13.36 -6.80
N SER A 85 11.39 12.26 -7.37
CA SER A 85 10.96 11.08 -6.62
C SER A 85 11.60 9.84 -7.23
N VAL A 86 11.85 8.82 -6.40
CA VAL A 86 12.40 7.55 -6.86
C VAL A 86 11.26 6.62 -7.22
N VAL A 87 11.13 6.30 -8.50
CA VAL A 87 10.05 5.46 -9.02
C VAL A 87 10.57 4.06 -9.32
N PHE A 88 9.79 3.05 -8.96
CA PHE A 88 10.19 1.65 -9.10
C PHE A 88 9.11 0.80 -9.79
N VAL A 89 9.58 -0.23 -10.48
CA VAL A 89 8.78 -1.31 -11.08
C VAL A 89 9.46 -2.63 -10.80
N LEU A 90 8.79 -3.44 -9.99
CA LEU A 90 9.10 -4.83 -9.73
C LEU A 90 8.21 -5.69 -10.61
N SER A 91 8.82 -6.71 -11.23
CA SER A 91 8.11 -7.72 -11.99
C SER A 91 8.62 -9.07 -11.56
N ARG A 92 7.70 -9.94 -11.15
CA ARG A 92 7.97 -11.30 -10.70
C ARG A 92 7.26 -12.26 -11.64
N ALA A 93 7.95 -13.28 -12.12
CA ALA A 93 7.29 -14.37 -12.83
C ALA A 93 6.50 -15.21 -11.81
N ARG A 94 5.20 -15.33 -12.05
CA ARG A 94 4.36 -16.40 -11.51
C ARG A 94 4.41 -17.53 -12.56
N GLY A 95 4.29 -18.78 -12.15
CA GLY A 95 4.30 -19.90 -13.10
C GLY A 95 3.30 -19.70 -14.27
N GLU A 96 3.49 -20.44 -15.36
CA GLU A 96 2.59 -20.41 -16.54
C GLU A 96 2.61 -19.09 -17.34
N GLY A 97 3.75 -18.39 -17.37
CA GLY A 97 3.93 -17.21 -18.23
C GLY A 97 3.20 -15.94 -17.76
N VAL A 98 2.62 -15.96 -16.57
CA VAL A 98 1.98 -14.79 -15.95
C VAL A 98 3.01 -14.06 -15.10
N SER A 99 3.19 -12.76 -15.29
CA SER A 99 4.04 -11.95 -14.40
C SER A 99 3.19 -11.08 -13.48
N GLU A 100 3.57 -10.97 -12.22
CA GLU A 100 2.99 -10.00 -11.29
C GLU A 100 3.84 -8.73 -11.27
N VAL A 101 3.18 -7.57 -11.29
CA VAL A 101 3.85 -6.28 -11.27
C VAL A 101 3.47 -5.50 -10.02
N THR A 102 4.49 -5.00 -9.33
CA THR A 102 4.36 -4.03 -8.24
C THR A 102 5.12 -2.76 -8.63
N SER A 103 4.47 -1.60 -8.58
CA SER A 103 5.10 -0.33 -8.96
C SER A 103 4.58 0.84 -8.16
N GLY A 104 5.43 1.85 -8.02
CA GLY A 104 5.23 2.91 -7.06
C GLY A 104 6.33 3.96 -7.07
N ALA A 105 6.24 4.87 -6.12
CA ALA A 105 7.25 5.90 -5.89
C ALA A 105 7.62 5.97 -4.41
N VAL A 106 8.86 6.39 -4.16
CA VAL A 106 9.40 6.64 -2.83
C VAL A 106 10.06 8.02 -2.82
N PHE A 107 9.77 8.80 -1.79
CA PHE A 107 10.39 10.10 -1.55
C PHE A 107 10.32 10.44 -0.06
N VAL A 108 11.07 11.44 0.40
CA VAL A 108 11.06 11.90 1.79
C VAL A 108 10.53 13.31 1.86
N ARG A 109 9.70 13.58 2.87
CA ARG A 109 9.27 14.94 3.23
C ARG A 109 9.44 15.15 4.73
N GLY A 110 10.31 16.08 5.10
CA GLY A 110 10.75 16.29 6.47
C GLY A 110 11.31 14.99 7.06
N GLU A 111 10.68 14.53 8.14
CA GLU A 111 11.08 13.31 8.86
C GLU A 111 10.24 12.08 8.49
N ARG A 112 9.59 12.10 7.33
CA ARG A 112 8.71 11.03 6.87
C ARG A 112 9.15 10.48 5.52
N LEU A 113 9.26 9.16 5.44
CA LEU A 113 9.41 8.43 4.19
C LEU A 113 8.01 8.19 3.61
N CYS A 114 7.75 8.73 2.43
CA CYS A 114 6.52 8.53 1.69
C CYS A 114 6.72 7.36 0.71
N VAL A 115 5.85 6.36 0.81
CA VAL A 115 5.81 5.21 -0.10
C VAL A 115 4.45 5.22 -0.78
N LEU A 116 4.44 5.30 -2.11
CA LEU A 116 3.25 5.23 -2.94
C LEU A 116 3.23 3.92 -3.72
N LEU A 117 2.08 3.26 -3.78
CA LEU A 117 1.83 2.05 -4.56
C LEU A 117 0.72 2.34 -5.56
N ALA A 118 1.05 2.29 -6.85
CA ALA A 118 0.08 2.40 -7.93
C ALA A 118 -0.41 1.03 -8.40
N ASN A 119 0.48 0.05 -8.37
CA ASN A 119 0.17 -1.34 -8.69
C ASN A 119 0.78 -2.23 -7.61
N TRP A 120 0.01 -3.16 -7.07
CA TRP A 120 0.50 -4.17 -6.14
C TRP A 120 0.11 -5.55 -6.64
N ARG A 121 1.12 -6.37 -6.96
CA ARG A 121 0.96 -7.76 -7.46
C ARG A 121 -0.07 -7.92 -8.58
N VAL A 122 -0.16 -6.92 -9.47
CA VAL A 122 -1.13 -6.95 -10.56
C VAL A 122 -0.67 -7.98 -11.60
N PRO A 123 -1.51 -8.96 -11.98
CA PRO A 123 -1.15 -9.93 -13.00
C PRO A 123 -1.10 -9.27 -14.38
N VAL A 124 -0.04 -9.61 -15.10
CA VAL A 124 0.32 -9.13 -16.43
C VAL A 124 0.63 -10.34 -17.29
N THR A 125 -0.25 -10.60 -18.25
CA THR A 125 -0.17 -11.73 -19.20
C THR A 125 0.30 -11.30 -20.58
N THR A 126 0.40 -9.98 -20.85
CA THR A 126 0.75 -9.44 -22.17
C THR A 126 1.93 -8.48 -22.10
N SER A 127 2.80 -8.54 -23.10
CA SER A 127 3.94 -7.64 -23.26
C SER A 127 3.52 -6.16 -23.30
N ARG A 128 2.34 -5.86 -23.88
CA ARG A 128 1.79 -4.49 -23.92
C ARG A 128 1.52 -3.93 -22.52
N LYS A 129 0.92 -4.72 -21.64
CA LYS A 129 0.63 -4.29 -20.27
C LYS A 129 1.91 -4.18 -19.44
N MET A 130 2.91 -5.05 -19.69
CA MET A 130 4.26 -4.92 -19.12
C MET A 130 4.98 -3.65 -19.57
N HIS A 131 4.92 -3.33 -20.86
CA HIS A 131 5.51 -2.11 -21.42
C HIS A 131 4.90 -0.87 -20.79
N ARG A 132 3.56 -0.82 -20.72
CA ARG A 132 2.81 0.27 -20.07
C ARG A 132 3.24 0.44 -18.61
N ALA A 133 3.44 -0.65 -17.87
CA ALA A 133 3.91 -0.60 -16.48
C ALA A 133 5.28 0.06 -16.33
N ARG A 134 6.19 -0.18 -17.29
CA ARG A 134 7.54 0.41 -17.28
C ARG A 134 7.55 1.87 -17.71
N GLU A 135 6.71 2.23 -18.67
CA GLU A 135 6.59 3.62 -19.14
C GLU A 135 5.88 4.51 -18.12
N ARG A 136 4.76 4.01 -17.57
CA ARG A 136 3.85 4.74 -16.69
C ARG A 136 3.60 3.96 -15.38
N PRO A 137 4.63 3.81 -14.54
CA PRO A 137 4.60 2.98 -13.32
C PRO A 137 3.60 3.46 -12.26
N LEU A 138 3.25 4.74 -12.28
CA LEU A 138 2.34 5.36 -11.33
C LEU A 138 0.89 5.38 -11.80
N VAL A 139 0.62 4.79 -12.98
CA VAL A 139 -0.73 4.62 -13.50
C VAL A 139 -1.18 3.19 -13.21
N SER A 140 -2.36 3.07 -12.62
CA SER A 140 -2.96 1.76 -12.32
C SER A 140 -3.17 0.97 -13.61
N LEU A 141 -2.70 -0.28 -13.62
CA LEU A 141 -2.84 -1.23 -14.72
C LEU A 141 -4.17 -1.98 -14.71
N GLY A 142 -4.95 -1.78 -13.64
CA GLY A 142 -6.29 -2.30 -13.40
C GLY A 142 -6.92 -1.56 -12.22
N GLU A 143 -8.08 -2.03 -11.76
CA GLU A 143 -8.68 -1.49 -10.55
C GLU A 143 -7.82 -1.87 -9.33
N PRO A 144 -7.43 -0.89 -8.48
CA PRO A 144 -6.64 -1.19 -7.30
C PRO A 144 -7.50 -1.92 -6.26
N ASP A 145 -7.33 -3.23 -6.20
CA ASP A 145 -8.02 -4.17 -5.32
C ASP A 145 -7.34 -4.31 -3.95
N PHE A 146 -6.57 -3.32 -3.52
CA PHE A 146 -5.87 -3.33 -2.23
C PHE A 146 -6.03 -2.02 -1.47
N THR A 147 -5.86 -2.07 -0.16
CA THR A 147 -5.73 -0.93 0.73
C THR A 147 -4.43 -1.04 1.50
N ILE A 148 -3.87 0.10 1.91
CA ILE A 148 -2.72 0.12 2.82
C ILE A 148 -3.25 -0.03 4.24
N VAL A 149 -2.63 -0.93 5.01
CA VAL A 149 -2.94 -1.12 6.42
C VAL A 149 -2.02 -0.24 7.24
N PRO A 150 -2.54 0.66 8.09
CA PRO A 150 -1.70 1.50 8.95
C PRO A 150 -0.97 0.65 9.99
N GLY A 151 0.36 0.72 10.01
CA GLY A 151 1.21 0.18 11.07
C GLY A 151 1.62 1.23 12.12
N PRO A 152 2.41 0.83 13.12
CA PRO A 152 3.04 1.77 14.05
C PRO A 152 3.88 2.80 13.30
N HIS A 153 3.77 4.08 13.67
CA HIS A 153 4.44 5.21 13.01
C HIS A 153 4.05 5.46 11.55
N HIS A 154 2.95 4.84 11.08
CA HIS A 154 2.42 5.04 9.74
C HIS A 154 1.28 6.04 9.73
N THR A 155 1.12 6.72 8.61
CA THR A 155 -0.06 7.53 8.30
C THR A 155 -0.42 7.26 6.85
N VAL A 156 -1.59 6.66 6.62
CA VAL A 156 -2.11 6.40 5.27
C VAL A 156 -2.34 7.75 4.58
N LEU A 157 -1.97 7.83 3.30
CA LEU A 157 -2.06 9.01 2.47
C LEU A 157 -2.82 8.66 1.18
N GLY A 158 -4.00 9.20 1.01
CA GLY A 158 -4.84 9.05 -0.17
C GLY A 158 -4.82 10.29 -1.08
N PRO A 159 -5.33 10.17 -2.33
CA PRO A 159 -5.37 11.27 -3.29
C PRO A 159 -6.09 12.55 -2.83
N GLN A 160 -6.94 12.45 -1.81
CA GLN A 160 -7.69 13.57 -1.25
C GLN A 160 -6.97 14.25 -0.07
N ASP A 161 -5.88 13.65 0.44
CA ASP A 161 -5.19 14.15 1.62
C ASP A 161 -4.24 15.30 1.27
N PRO A 162 -4.15 16.32 2.14
CA PRO A 162 -3.17 17.38 1.98
C PRO A 162 -1.75 16.80 2.00
N GLY A 163 -0.97 17.12 0.97
CA GLY A 163 0.37 16.58 0.78
C GLY A 163 0.42 15.30 -0.08
N PHE A 164 -0.69 14.74 -0.54
CA PHE A 164 -0.63 13.71 -1.57
C PHE A 164 -0.20 14.33 -2.92
N PRO A 165 0.79 13.74 -3.63
CA PRO A 165 1.23 14.30 -4.89
C PRO A 165 0.19 14.13 -5.99
N ALA A 166 -0.23 15.25 -6.61
CA ALA A 166 -1.24 15.26 -7.67
C ALA A 166 -0.88 14.38 -8.88
N TRP A 167 0.40 14.26 -9.20
CA TRP A 167 0.92 13.39 -10.27
C TRP A 167 0.73 11.89 -10.00
N ALA A 168 0.41 11.50 -8.77
CA ALA A 168 0.23 10.11 -8.34
C ALA A 168 -1.24 9.75 -8.10
N ALA A 169 -2.22 10.46 -8.67
CA ALA A 169 -3.65 10.31 -8.33
C ALA A 169 -4.21 8.87 -8.36
N GLY A 170 -3.62 7.95 -9.13
CA GLY A 170 -3.99 6.53 -9.17
C GLY A 170 -3.31 5.64 -8.12
N ALA A 171 -2.45 6.19 -7.27
CA ALA A 171 -1.71 5.48 -6.25
C ALA A 171 -2.35 5.59 -4.87
N LYS A 172 -2.02 4.64 -4.01
CA LYS A 172 -2.30 4.67 -2.57
C LYS A 172 -0.99 4.85 -1.83
N GLY A 173 -0.96 5.72 -0.84
CA GLY A 173 0.26 6.11 -0.15
C GLY A 173 0.26 5.79 1.33
N VAL A 174 1.46 5.70 1.89
CA VAL A 174 1.72 5.72 3.32
C VAL A 174 2.93 6.61 3.59
N THR A 175 2.86 7.36 4.68
CA THR A 175 4.03 8.03 5.23
C THR A 175 4.48 7.31 6.48
N VAL A 176 5.78 7.11 6.61
CA VAL A 176 6.41 6.40 7.72
C VAL A 176 7.34 7.39 8.42
N ALA A 177 7.09 7.66 9.70
CA ALA A 177 8.03 8.43 10.50
C ALA A 177 9.28 7.57 10.77
N TYR A 178 10.32 7.73 9.93
CA TYR A 178 11.40 6.75 9.84
C TYR A 178 12.29 6.75 11.09
N ARG A 179 12.58 7.91 11.69
CA ARG A 179 13.43 8.00 12.90
C ARG A 179 12.88 7.20 14.10
N PRO A 180 11.65 7.44 14.58
CA PRO A 180 11.12 6.67 15.70
C PRO A 180 10.94 5.19 15.34
N MET A 181 10.64 4.86 14.08
CA MET A 181 10.47 3.47 13.68
C MET A 181 11.80 2.69 13.65
N LEU A 182 12.88 3.32 13.19
CA LEU A 182 14.22 2.72 13.21
C LEU A 182 14.76 2.61 14.64
N ALA A 183 14.47 3.59 15.51
CA ALA A 183 14.81 3.52 16.92
C ALA A 183 14.06 2.41 17.68
N ALA A 184 12.81 2.12 17.28
CA ALA A 184 11.98 1.08 17.88
C ALA A 184 12.27 -0.34 17.32
N SER A 185 13.03 -0.45 16.22
CA SER A 185 13.40 -1.75 15.66
C SER A 185 14.65 -2.25 16.37
N PRO A 186 14.59 -3.33 17.16
CA PRO A 186 15.80 -3.91 17.73
C PRO A 186 16.67 -4.42 16.56
N GLY A 187 17.93 -3.96 16.51
CA GLY A 187 18.94 -4.52 15.61
C GLY A 187 19.08 -6.05 15.79
N PRO A 188 19.81 -6.74 14.88
CA PRO A 188 19.85 -8.20 14.84
C PRO A 188 20.10 -8.81 16.23
N PRO A 189 19.37 -9.88 16.60
CA PRO A 189 19.40 -10.41 17.95
C PRO A 189 20.80 -10.98 18.26
N GLY A 190 21.52 -10.32 19.14
CA GLY A 190 22.55 -10.99 19.94
C GLY A 190 21.87 -12.02 20.86
N PRO A 191 22.48 -13.19 21.11
CA PRO A 191 21.87 -14.21 21.95
C PRO A 191 21.94 -13.74 23.40
N SER A 192 20.82 -13.28 23.95
CA SER A 192 20.70 -13.17 25.40
C SER A 192 19.26 -13.38 25.84
N GLY A 193 19.00 -14.62 26.26
CA GLY A 193 18.27 -14.95 27.49
C GLY A 193 16.94 -14.26 27.77
N ALA A 194 15.86 -14.98 27.48
CA ALA A 194 14.74 -15.25 28.39
C ALA A 194 14.08 -14.08 29.16
N GLN A 195 12.85 -13.74 28.78
CA GLN A 195 11.63 -14.09 29.55
C GLN A 195 10.38 -13.33 29.05
N THR A 196 9.32 -14.07 28.76
CA THR A 196 7.90 -13.64 28.88
C THR A 196 7.50 -13.75 30.37
N PRO A 197 6.44 -13.05 30.89
CA PRO A 197 5.04 -13.23 30.43
C PRO A 197 4.09 -12.01 30.44
N ALA A 198 3.12 -12.07 29.52
CA ALA A 198 1.70 -11.66 29.51
C ALA A 198 1.16 -10.47 30.35
N THR A 199 0.31 -9.63 29.73
CA THR A 199 -0.95 -9.06 30.31
C THR A 199 -1.90 -8.55 29.18
N GLN A 200 -3.04 -9.22 28.97
CA GLN A 200 -4.33 -8.66 28.48
C GLN A 200 -5.11 -8.11 29.70
N PRO A 201 -6.12 -7.20 29.65
CA PRO A 201 -7.37 -7.21 28.81
C PRO A 201 -7.97 -5.77 28.59
N PRO A 202 -9.30 -5.47 28.42
CA PRO A 202 -10.50 -6.25 28.04
C PRO A 202 -11.36 -5.65 26.88
N SER A 203 -12.36 -6.44 26.49
CA SER A 203 -13.47 -6.20 25.56
C SER A 203 -14.60 -5.32 26.17
N ALA A 204 -15.22 -4.41 25.39
CA ALA A 204 -16.67 -4.09 25.44
C ALA A 204 -17.14 -3.09 24.36
N ALA A 205 -18.39 -3.30 23.91
CA ALA A 205 -19.39 -2.36 23.38
C ALA A 205 -19.59 -2.18 21.84
N ALA A 206 -20.67 -2.80 21.34
CA ALA A 206 -21.62 -2.24 20.34
C ALA A 206 -22.92 -1.83 21.10
N PRO A 207 -23.95 -1.10 20.58
CA PRO A 207 -24.53 -1.09 19.20
C PRO A 207 -25.07 0.32 18.77
N PRO A 208 -26.19 0.52 18.03
CA PRO A 208 -26.69 -0.01 16.75
C PRO A 208 -26.92 1.09 15.67
N SER A 209 -26.75 0.75 14.39
CA SER A 209 -27.47 1.34 13.21
C SER A 209 -26.92 0.76 11.89
N SER A 210 -26.59 -0.54 11.89
CA SER A 210 -25.86 -1.14 10.77
C SER A 210 -26.75 -1.53 9.59
N LEU A 211 -28.09 -1.57 9.73
CA LEU A 211 -28.95 -2.10 8.67
C LEU A 211 -29.14 -1.11 7.51
N ASP A 212 -29.41 0.16 7.82
CA ASP A 212 -29.53 1.23 6.83
C ASP A 212 -28.19 1.50 6.14
N ALA A 213 -27.09 1.46 6.90
CA ALA A 213 -25.74 1.54 6.37
C ALA A 213 -25.44 0.38 5.40
N LYS A 214 -25.81 -0.85 5.78
CA LYS A 214 -25.67 -2.05 4.92
C LYS A 214 -26.47 -1.94 3.64
N LEU A 215 -27.72 -1.45 3.70
CA LEU A 215 -28.57 -1.28 2.52
C LEU A 215 -28.04 -0.21 1.56
N ARG A 216 -27.52 0.91 2.09
CA ARG A 216 -26.90 1.95 1.27
C ARG A 216 -25.61 1.46 0.61
N GLN A 217 -24.80 0.70 1.35
CA GLN A 217 -23.54 0.17 0.84
C GLN A 217 -23.76 -0.94 -0.21
N LEU A 218 -24.81 -1.77 -0.05
CA LEU A 218 -25.21 -2.76 -1.05
C LEU A 218 -25.59 -2.11 -2.39
N LYS A 219 -26.27 -0.96 -2.33
CA LYS A 219 -26.64 -0.17 -3.52
C LYS A 219 -25.42 0.40 -4.22
N VAL A 220 -24.47 0.97 -3.45
CA VAL A 220 -23.20 1.50 -3.99
C VAL A 220 -22.39 0.41 -4.69
N TRP A 221 -22.32 -0.80 -4.12
CA TRP A 221 -21.56 -1.90 -4.73
C TRP A 221 -22.23 -2.49 -5.97
N LYS A 222 -23.56 -2.47 -6.04
CA LYS A 222 -24.30 -2.81 -7.28
C LYS A 222 -24.01 -1.79 -8.38
N GLU A 223 -24.06 -0.50 -8.07
CA GLU A 223 -23.80 0.58 -9.03
C GLU A 223 -22.36 0.58 -9.55
N GLN A 224 -21.41 0.08 -8.75
CA GLN A 224 -20.01 -0.09 -9.12
C GLN A 224 -19.73 -1.44 -9.83
N GLY A 225 -20.74 -2.28 -10.06
CA GLY A 225 -20.58 -3.55 -10.79
C GLY A 225 -19.78 -4.63 -10.04
N LEU A 226 -19.51 -4.45 -8.74
CA LEU A 226 -18.77 -5.44 -7.92
C LEU A 226 -19.60 -6.67 -7.55
N ILE A 227 -20.92 -6.61 -7.71
CA ILE A 227 -21.85 -7.72 -7.42
C ILE A 227 -22.90 -7.86 -8.52
N THR A 228 -23.30 -9.10 -8.80
CA THR A 228 -24.32 -9.41 -9.80
C THR A 228 -25.72 -9.08 -9.27
N GLU A 229 -26.68 -8.78 -10.16
CA GLU A 229 -28.05 -8.42 -9.75
C GLU A 229 -28.75 -9.54 -8.95
N GLN A 230 -28.45 -10.81 -9.25
CA GLN A 230 -28.93 -11.94 -8.45
C GLN A 230 -28.35 -11.96 -7.04
N GLU A 231 -27.05 -11.70 -6.87
CA GLU A 231 -26.41 -11.64 -5.55
C GLU A 231 -26.96 -10.48 -4.72
N HIS A 232 -27.23 -9.35 -5.35
CA HIS A 232 -27.88 -8.22 -4.70
C HIS A 232 -29.29 -8.58 -4.19
N GLN A 233 -30.11 -9.28 -4.98
CA GLN A 233 -31.45 -9.69 -4.55
C GLN A 233 -31.42 -10.74 -3.43
N GLU A 234 -30.53 -11.72 -3.52
CA GLU A 234 -30.41 -12.77 -2.50
C GLU A 234 -29.94 -12.18 -1.15
N GLN A 235 -28.98 -11.26 -1.18
CA GLN A 235 -28.47 -10.58 0.00
C GLN A 235 -29.51 -9.63 0.61
N LYS A 236 -30.29 -8.92 -0.22
CA LYS A 236 -31.40 -8.09 0.27
C LYS A 236 -32.46 -8.95 0.95
N ARG A 237 -32.76 -10.15 0.43
CA ARG A 237 -33.73 -11.07 1.03
C ARG A 237 -33.23 -11.65 2.35
N LYS A 238 -31.98 -12.11 2.40
CA LYS A 238 -31.33 -12.56 3.65
C LYS A 238 -31.28 -11.48 4.73
N LEU A 239 -31.10 -10.21 4.35
CA LEU A 239 -31.08 -9.09 5.29
C LEU A 239 -32.48 -8.81 5.87
N LEU A 240 -33.54 -8.99 5.07
CA LEU A 240 -34.93 -8.90 5.52
C LEU A 240 -35.38 -10.10 6.35
N GLU A 241 -34.89 -11.30 6.06
CA GLU A 241 -35.21 -12.53 6.82
C GLU A 241 -34.44 -12.63 8.15
N SER A 242 -33.38 -11.83 8.34
CA SER A 242 -32.58 -11.79 9.58
C SER A 242 -33.16 -10.89 10.69
N PHE A 243 -34.38 -10.37 10.49
CA PHE A 243 -35.17 -9.54 11.39
C PHE A 243 -36.60 -10.08 11.49
#